data_AF-A0A1D1XYZ9-F1
#
_entry.id   AF-A0A1D1XYZ9-F1
#
_cell.length_a   1.000
_cell.length_b   1.000
_cell.length_c   1.000
_cell.angle_alpha   90.00
_cell.angle_beta   90.00
_cell.angle_gamma   90.00
#
_symmetry.space_group_name_H-M   'P 1'
#
loop_
_entity.id
_entity.type
_entity.pdbx_description
1 polymer ?
#
loop_
_entity_poly.entity_id
_entity_poly.type
_entity_poly.pdbx_seq_one_letter_code
_entity_poly.pdbx_strand_id
1 'polypeptide(L)'
;RQEKVLTTYTIDVWCWIAMEQPNISVLPNLFNAFRVACHYGIGFSDGISWTSIPNKDVYSKVLTFVLCEADGIFRRLLRISDSCCKDSILKLKSTPEWRTVRPLIKSYLRSSLFLLNQFTDSRILTFTLSKLRASIVFFSAFPSLMRRFIKAAILFWATGEDGLSLSSFFIIRDVATELSSDYLETCLTKAYRAFISHCKYVEPTKFKHLEFLSNSVVELYSVNVQQSYEKVLIALKQLASLLQCALRTKKKDELQRIY
;
A
#
# COMPACT_ATOMS: atom_id res chain seq x y z
N ARG A 1 -33.74 -9.20 -18.66
CA ARG A 1 -32.81 -9.01 -17.53
C ARG A 1 -32.69 -7.49 -17.34
N GLN A 2 -33.35 -6.92 -16.33
CA GLN A 2 -33.42 -5.47 -16.16
C GLN A 2 -32.06 -4.92 -15.70
N GLU A 3 -31.51 -3.99 -16.48
CA GLU A 3 -30.32 -3.21 -16.15
C GLU A 3 -30.69 -2.25 -14.99
N LYS A 4 -30.20 -2.54 -13.78
CA LYS A 4 -30.29 -1.57 -12.68
C LYS A 4 -29.34 -0.43 -13.01
N VAL A 5 -29.84 0.78 -13.23
CA VAL A 5 -28.99 1.96 -13.35
C VAL A 5 -28.54 2.40 -11.96
N LEU A 6 -27.23 2.57 -11.74
CA LEU A 6 -26.69 3.12 -10.48
C LEU A 6 -26.97 4.62 -10.41
N THR A 7 -27.94 5.00 -9.59
CA THR A 7 -28.23 6.42 -9.29
C THR A 7 -27.50 6.86 -8.03
N THR A 8 -27.20 8.17 -7.93
CA THR A 8 -26.61 8.78 -6.72
C THR A 8 -27.43 8.47 -5.47
N TYR A 9 -28.77 8.49 -5.60
CA TYR A 9 -29.70 8.12 -4.54
C TYR A 9 -29.51 6.67 -4.04
N THR A 10 -29.29 5.72 -4.95
CA THR A 10 -29.06 4.31 -4.57
C THR A 10 -27.78 4.17 -3.75
N ILE A 11 -26.73 4.92 -4.11
CA ILE A 11 -25.48 4.95 -3.35
C ILE A 11 -25.66 5.63 -2.00
N ASP A 12 -26.42 6.71 -1.92
CA ASP A 12 -26.71 7.38 -0.65
C ASP A 12 -27.41 6.45 0.33
N VAL A 13 -28.40 5.68 -0.14
CA VAL A 13 -29.06 4.66 0.66
C VAL A 13 -28.06 3.58 1.09
N TRP A 14 -27.17 3.13 0.20
CA TRP A 14 -26.15 2.13 0.56
C TRP A 14 -25.13 2.64 1.58
N CYS A 15 -24.68 3.88 1.43
CA CYS A 15 -23.76 4.54 2.35
C CYS A 15 -24.40 4.71 3.73
N TRP A 16 -25.65 5.18 3.78
CA TRP A 16 -26.39 5.34 5.03
C TRP A 16 -26.59 4.00 5.75
N ILE A 17 -27.06 2.96 5.03
CA ILE A 17 -27.21 1.63 5.61
C ILE A 17 -25.88 1.11 6.14
N ALA A 18 -24.79 1.21 5.37
CA ALA A 18 -23.47 0.72 5.79
C ALA A 18 -22.93 1.40 7.07
N MET A 19 -23.39 2.62 7.37
CA MET A 19 -23.01 3.37 8.57
C MET A 19 -23.88 3.03 9.79
N GLU A 20 -25.21 3.01 9.64
CA GLU A 20 -26.11 2.81 10.79
C GLU A 20 -26.29 1.35 11.20
N GLN A 21 -26.34 0.43 10.23
CA GLN A 21 -26.36 -1.00 10.51
C GLN A 21 -25.43 -1.69 9.53
N PRO A 22 -24.28 -2.25 9.97
CA PRO A 22 -23.39 -2.99 9.10
C PRO A 22 -24.07 -4.32 8.70
N ASN A 23 -25.11 -4.22 7.87
CA ASN A 23 -25.90 -5.29 7.34
C ASN A 23 -25.14 -5.82 6.13
N ILE A 24 -24.74 -7.08 6.24
CA ILE A 24 -23.91 -7.79 5.25
C ILE A 24 -24.57 -7.81 3.86
N SER A 25 -25.88 -7.59 3.75
CA SER A 25 -26.61 -7.62 2.48
C SER A 25 -26.23 -6.50 1.49
N VAL A 26 -25.87 -5.29 1.97
CA VAL A 26 -25.60 -4.13 1.10
C VAL A 26 -24.12 -4.00 0.73
N LEU A 27 -23.23 -4.50 1.59
CA LEU A 27 -21.79 -4.37 1.42
C LEU A 27 -21.25 -5.01 0.12
N PRO A 28 -21.69 -6.20 -0.32
CA PRO A 28 -21.24 -6.78 -1.59
C PRO A 28 -21.52 -5.86 -2.78
N ASN A 29 -22.68 -5.20 -2.81
CA ASN A 29 -23.04 -4.28 -3.89
C ASN A 29 -22.16 -3.03 -3.86
N LEU A 30 -21.92 -2.47 -2.67
CA LEU A 30 -21.08 -1.29 -2.48
C LEU A 30 -19.60 -1.57 -2.85
N PHE A 31 -19.02 -2.67 -2.36
CA PHE A 31 -17.64 -3.04 -2.70
C PHE A 31 -17.49 -3.49 -4.15
N ASN A 32 -18.55 -4.03 -4.77
CA ASN A 32 -18.55 -4.29 -6.21
C ASN A 32 -18.60 -2.99 -7.02
N ALA A 33 -19.43 -2.02 -6.62
CA ALA A 33 -19.44 -0.69 -7.23
C ALA A 33 -18.08 0.01 -7.09
N PHE A 34 -17.43 -0.10 -5.93
CA PHE A 34 -16.06 0.37 -5.73
C PHE A 34 -15.06 -0.34 -6.64
N ARG A 35 -15.16 -1.66 -6.79
CA ARG A 35 -14.31 -2.40 -7.72
C ARG A 35 -14.47 -1.89 -9.15
N VAL A 36 -15.70 -1.75 -9.64
CA VAL A 36 -15.97 -1.22 -10.99
C VAL A 36 -15.45 0.21 -11.12
N ALA A 37 -15.65 1.04 -10.10
CA ALA A 37 -15.09 2.38 -10.03
C ALA A 37 -13.56 2.37 -10.18
N CYS A 38 -12.83 1.55 -9.43
CA CYS A 38 -11.37 1.46 -9.55
C CYS A 38 -10.87 1.06 -10.95
N HIS A 39 -11.70 0.39 -11.74
CA HIS A 39 -11.40 -0.03 -13.12
C HIS A 39 -11.96 0.91 -14.19
N TYR A 40 -12.59 2.02 -13.79
CA TYR A 40 -13.17 2.99 -14.72
C TYR A 40 -12.08 3.64 -15.60
N GLY A 41 -12.31 3.67 -16.91
CA GLY A 41 -11.38 4.25 -17.90
C GLY A 41 -10.36 3.28 -18.49
N ILE A 42 -10.33 2.02 -18.05
CA ILE A 42 -9.47 0.98 -18.61
C ILE A 42 -10.38 0.02 -19.37
N GLY A 43 -10.24 -0.04 -20.69
CA GLY A 43 -11.02 -0.93 -21.54
C GLY A 43 -11.09 -2.33 -20.93
N PHE A 44 -12.31 -2.77 -20.61
CA PHE A 44 -12.56 -4.02 -19.90
C PHE A 44 -12.07 -5.22 -20.72
N SER A 45 -11.05 -5.94 -20.25
CA SER A 45 -10.64 -7.21 -20.86
C SER A 45 -11.13 -8.45 -20.11
N ASP A 46 -11.94 -8.33 -19.05
CA ASP A 46 -12.44 -9.49 -18.31
C ASP A 46 -13.88 -9.27 -17.79
N GLY A 47 -14.86 -9.76 -18.55
CA GLY A 47 -16.08 -10.46 -18.09
C GLY A 47 -17.02 -9.87 -17.02
N ILE A 48 -16.82 -8.64 -16.52
CA ILE A 48 -17.71 -8.03 -15.52
C ILE A 48 -18.73 -7.15 -16.25
N SER A 49 -19.92 -7.72 -16.52
CA SER A 49 -21.07 -6.98 -17.03
C SER A 49 -21.67 -6.09 -15.92
N TRP A 50 -21.11 -4.91 -15.73
CA TRP A 50 -21.91 -3.74 -15.33
C TRP A 50 -21.59 -2.62 -16.30
N THR A 51 -22.47 -2.48 -17.29
CA THR A 51 -22.48 -1.39 -18.26
C THR A 51 -22.65 -0.05 -17.53
N SER A 52 -21.70 0.86 -17.77
CA SER A 52 -21.72 2.29 -17.45
C SER A 52 -22.18 2.69 -16.05
N ILE A 53 -21.23 3.01 -15.15
CA ILE A 53 -21.46 4.08 -14.17
C ILE A 53 -21.66 5.36 -15.00
N PRO A 54 -22.86 5.96 -15.08
CA PRO A 54 -23.16 6.98 -16.09
C PRO A 54 -22.58 8.36 -15.76
N ASN A 55 -22.24 8.61 -14.49
CA ASN A 55 -21.87 9.93 -14.01
C ASN A 55 -20.54 9.91 -13.22
N LYS A 56 -19.62 10.80 -13.57
CA LYS A 56 -18.34 11.04 -12.89
C LYS A 56 -18.52 11.29 -11.38
N ASP A 57 -19.61 11.94 -11.00
CA ASP A 57 -19.93 12.26 -9.60
C ASP A 57 -20.24 11.00 -8.79
N VAL A 58 -20.95 10.05 -9.40
CA VAL A 58 -21.33 8.75 -8.81
C VAL A 58 -20.07 7.93 -8.54
N TYR A 59 -19.14 7.91 -9.49
CA TYR A 59 -17.83 7.27 -9.33
C TYR A 59 -17.01 7.88 -8.20
N SER A 60 -16.83 9.21 -8.23
CA SER A 60 -15.98 9.91 -7.25
C SER A 60 -16.51 9.75 -5.82
N LYS A 61 -17.85 9.77 -5.67
CA LYS A 61 -18.52 9.56 -4.39
C LYS A 61 -18.30 8.15 -3.84
N VAL A 62 -18.49 7.11 -4.66
CA VAL A 62 -18.25 5.71 -4.25
C VAL A 62 -16.78 5.50 -3.87
N LEU A 63 -15.86 6.03 -4.68
CA LEU A 63 -14.43 5.91 -4.43
C LEU A 63 -14.06 6.54 -3.07
N THR A 64 -14.50 7.78 -2.85
CA THR A 64 -14.20 8.53 -1.63
C THR A 64 -14.85 7.87 -0.42
N PHE A 65 -16.13 7.50 -0.49
CA PHE A 65 -16.83 6.87 0.62
C PHE A 65 -16.17 5.55 1.02
N VAL A 66 -15.92 4.65 0.06
CA VAL A 66 -15.36 3.33 0.38
C VAL A 66 -13.92 3.45 0.88
N LEU A 67 -13.09 4.33 0.31
CA LEU A 67 -11.75 4.56 0.85
C LEU A 67 -11.79 5.15 2.27
N CYS A 68 -12.75 6.03 2.59
CA CYS A 68 -12.87 6.60 3.93
C CYS A 68 -13.41 5.61 4.97
N GLU A 69 -14.46 4.86 4.63
CA GLU A 69 -15.27 4.15 5.63
C GLU A 69 -15.01 2.64 5.68
N ALA A 70 -14.36 2.04 4.67
CA ALA A 70 -14.17 0.59 4.62
C ALA A 70 -13.49 0.04 5.86
N ASP A 71 -12.45 0.72 6.36
CA ASP A 71 -11.74 0.31 7.57
C ASP A 71 -12.68 0.19 8.78
N GLY A 72 -13.40 1.27 9.08
CA GLY A 72 -14.36 1.32 10.18
C GLY A 72 -15.50 0.32 10.02
N ILE A 73 -16.01 0.12 8.80
CA ILE A 73 -17.02 -0.90 8.50
C ILE A 73 -16.51 -2.30 8.84
N PHE A 74 -15.30 -2.66 8.39
CA PHE A 74 -14.72 -3.96 8.69
C PHE A 74 -14.45 -4.15 10.18
N ARG A 75 -13.99 -3.11 10.88
CA ARG A 75 -13.77 -3.17 12.32
C ARG A 75 -15.06 -3.40 13.10
N ARG A 76 -16.15 -2.69 12.73
CA ARG A 76 -17.49 -2.89 13.33
C ARG A 76 -18.03 -4.29 13.07
N LEU A 77 -17.92 -4.81 11.85
CA LEU A 77 -18.37 -6.16 11.48
C LEU A 77 -17.62 -7.26 12.25
N LEU A 78 -16.32 -7.07 12.45
CA LEU A 78 -15.47 -8.02 13.16
C LEU A 78 -15.41 -7.77 14.68
N ARG A 79 -16.09 -6.72 15.17
CA ARG A 79 -16.08 -6.29 16.57
C ARG A 79 -14.67 -6.11 17.15
N ILE A 80 -13.78 -5.53 16.35
CA ILE A 80 -12.38 -5.27 16.73
C ILE A 80 -12.18 -3.79 17.08
N SER A 81 -11.27 -3.52 18.01
CA SER A 81 -10.86 -2.16 18.37
C SER A 81 -9.99 -1.52 17.29
N ASP A 82 -9.85 -0.19 17.36
CA ASP A 82 -8.96 0.56 16.46
C ASP A 82 -7.47 0.17 16.68
N SER A 83 -7.11 -0.20 17.91
CA SER A 83 -5.78 -0.70 18.31
C SER A 83 -5.52 -2.17 17.94
N CYS A 84 -6.37 -2.80 17.13
CA CYS A 84 -6.27 -4.22 16.80
C CYS A 84 -4.93 -4.56 16.14
N CYS A 85 -4.15 -5.46 16.75
CA CYS A 85 -2.88 -5.93 16.19
C CYS A 85 -3.05 -7.12 15.23
N LYS A 86 -1.97 -7.48 14.54
CA LYS A 86 -1.89 -8.65 13.65
C LYS A 86 -2.40 -9.95 14.31
N ASP A 87 -2.04 -10.20 15.56
CA ASP A 87 -2.38 -11.45 16.24
C ASP A 87 -3.90 -11.61 16.45
N SER A 88 -4.59 -10.50 16.69
CA SER A 88 -6.05 -10.47 16.77
C SER A 88 -6.69 -10.87 15.44
N ILE A 89 -6.18 -10.38 14.31
CA ILE A 89 -6.67 -10.78 12.97
C ILE A 89 -6.39 -12.26 12.69
N LEU A 90 -5.23 -12.79 13.13
CA LEU A 90 -4.91 -14.21 12.97
C LEU A 90 -5.87 -15.09 13.80
N LYS A 91 -6.18 -14.69 15.03
CA LYS A 91 -7.16 -15.39 15.89
C LYS A 91 -8.57 -15.37 15.31
N LEU A 92 -8.96 -14.26 14.68
CA LEU A 92 -10.28 -14.13 14.04
C LEU A 92 -10.48 -15.08 12.86
N LYS A 93 -9.41 -15.64 12.26
CA LYS A 93 -9.54 -16.50 11.07
C LYS A 93 -10.43 -17.73 11.27
N SER A 94 -10.58 -18.19 12.52
CA SER A 94 -11.43 -19.34 12.88
C SER A 94 -12.90 -18.99 13.02
N THR A 95 -13.25 -17.71 13.13
CA THR A 95 -14.62 -17.23 13.40
C THR A 95 -15.53 -17.28 12.16
N PRO A 96 -16.84 -17.52 12.31
CA PRO A 96 -17.79 -17.48 11.19
C PRO A 96 -17.92 -16.07 10.59
N GLU A 97 -17.84 -15.02 11.41
CA GLU A 97 -17.87 -13.62 10.98
C GLU A 97 -16.75 -13.33 9.99
N TRP A 98 -15.55 -13.81 10.29
CA TRP A 98 -14.40 -13.67 9.39
C TRP A 98 -14.63 -14.33 8.03
N ARG A 99 -15.26 -15.51 7.97
CA ARG A 99 -15.52 -16.20 6.69
C ARG A 99 -16.41 -15.36 5.77
N THR A 100 -17.36 -14.64 6.35
CA THR A 100 -18.28 -13.75 5.63
C THR A 100 -17.64 -12.45 5.20
N VAL A 101 -16.82 -11.83 6.07
CA VAL A 101 -16.23 -10.50 5.82
C VAL A 101 -14.93 -10.58 4.99
N ARG A 102 -14.16 -11.67 5.11
CA ARG A 102 -12.87 -11.85 4.42
C ARG A 102 -12.91 -11.61 2.91
N PRO A 103 -13.90 -12.10 2.14
CA PRO A 103 -13.99 -11.81 0.71
C PRO A 103 -14.16 -10.33 0.40
N LEU A 104 -14.92 -9.60 1.23
CA LEU A 104 -15.15 -8.16 1.09
C LEU A 104 -13.86 -7.37 1.33
N ILE A 105 -13.15 -7.69 2.42
CA ILE A 105 -11.83 -7.12 2.72
C ILE A 105 -10.86 -7.38 1.56
N LYS A 106 -10.78 -8.63 1.09
CA LYS A 106 -9.90 -8.99 -0.02
C LYS A 106 -10.21 -8.19 -1.29
N SER A 107 -11.49 -8.01 -1.61
CA SER A 107 -11.93 -7.22 -2.76
C SER A 107 -11.52 -5.76 -2.61
N TYR A 108 -11.80 -5.14 -1.47
CA TYR A 108 -11.40 -3.77 -1.15
C TYR A 108 -9.89 -3.56 -1.29
N LEU A 109 -9.07 -4.40 -0.64
CA LEU A 109 -7.62 -4.28 -0.69
C LEU A 109 -7.08 -4.47 -2.11
N ARG A 110 -7.61 -5.44 -2.86
CA ARG A 110 -7.19 -5.68 -4.25
C ARG A 110 -7.55 -4.50 -5.17
N SER A 111 -8.76 -3.96 -5.06
CA SER A 111 -9.22 -2.84 -5.87
C SER A 111 -8.51 -1.53 -5.53
N SER A 112 -8.21 -1.29 -4.25
CA SER A 112 -7.44 -0.13 -3.81
C SER A 112 -5.97 -0.21 -4.27
N LEU A 113 -5.34 -1.40 -4.20
CA LEU A 113 -4.01 -1.61 -4.76
C LEU A 113 -3.99 -1.47 -6.28
N PHE A 114 -5.08 -1.84 -6.97
CA PHE A 114 -5.20 -1.60 -8.40
C PHE A 114 -5.24 -0.10 -8.69
N LEU A 115 -6.03 0.65 -7.93
CA LEU A 115 -6.15 2.11 -8.01
C LEU A 115 -4.80 2.82 -7.94
N LEU A 116 -3.94 2.42 -6.99
CA LEU A 116 -2.60 2.97 -6.83
C LEU A 116 -1.73 2.81 -8.10
N ASN A 117 -1.95 1.77 -8.89
CA ASN A 117 -1.18 1.56 -10.13
C ASN A 117 -1.72 2.38 -11.32
N GLN A 118 -2.93 2.95 -11.20
CA GLN A 118 -3.57 3.66 -12.31
C GLN A 118 -3.38 5.18 -12.23
N PHE A 119 -3.29 5.72 -11.02
CA PHE A 119 -3.13 7.16 -10.83
C PHE A 119 -1.66 7.59 -10.85
N THR A 120 -1.44 8.77 -11.43
CA THR A 120 -0.17 9.49 -11.36
C THR A 120 -0.27 10.76 -10.51
N ASP A 121 -1.48 11.24 -10.18
CA ASP A 121 -1.67 12.40 -9.31
C ASP A 121 -1.25 12.07 -7.88
N SER A 122 -0.20 12.74 -7.42
CA SER A 122 0.42 12.57 -6.09
C SER A 122 -0.58 12.73 -4.94
N ARG A 123 -1.58 13.61 -5.05
CA ARG A 123 -2.59 13.81 -4.00
C ARG A 123 -3.54 12.63 -3.90
N ILE A 124 -3.98 12.08 -5.04
CA ILE A 124 -4.85 10.91 -5.08
C ILE A 124 -4.11 9.67 -4.54
N LEU A 125 -2.85 9.50 -4.93
CA LEU A 125 -1.99 8.44 -4.41
C LEU A 125 -1.79 8.57 -2.90
N THR A 126 -1.44 9.76 -2.42
CA THR A 126 -1.24 10.05 -0.99
C THR A 126 -2.51 9.79 -0.18
N PHE A 127 -3.66 10.25 -0.67
CA PHE A 127 -4.97 10.00 -0.05
C PHE A 127 -5.26 8.50 0.03
N THR A 128 -5.11 7.78 -1.08
CA THR A 128 -5.38 6.33 -1.15
C THR A 128 -4.43 5.55 -0.21
N LEU A 129 -3.16 5.93 -0.16
CA LEU A 129 -2.17 5.34 0.74
C LEU A 129 -2.54 5.58 2.20
N SER A 130 -2.95 6.79 2.59
CA SER A 130 -3.41 7.10 3.94
C SER A 130 -4.60 6.23 4.36
N LYS A 131 -5.55 6.02 3.46
CA LYS A 131 -6.71 5.15 3.72
C LYS A 131 -6.34 3.67 3.81
N LEU A 132 -5.43 3.20 2.97
CA LEU A 132 -4.90 1.83 3.05
C LEU A 132 -4.05 1.58 4.30
N ARG A 133 -3.34 2.61 4.78
CA ARG A 133 -2.55 2.57 6.01
C ARG A 133 -3.43 2.28 7.22
N ALA A 134 -4.60 2.92 7.34
CA ALA A 134 -5.57 2.62 8.41
C ALA A 134 -6.01 1.14 8.42
N SER A 135 -6.07 0.52 7.23
CA SER A 135 -6.43 -0.89 7.01
C SER A 135 -5.25 -1.86 6.95
N ILE A 136 -4.04 -1.44 7.35
CA ILE A 136 -2.82 -2.24 7.22
C ILE A 136 -2.92 -3.62 7.91
N VAL A 137 -3.60 -3.67 9.06
CA VAL A 137 -3.78 -4.87 9.88
C VAL A 137 -4.50 -5.99 9.12
N PHE A 138 -5.42 -5.64 8.21
CA PHE A 138 -6.18 -6.61 7.41
C PHE A 138 -5.32 -7.30 6.35
N PHE A 139 -4.25 -6.65 5.87
CA PHE A 139 -3.34 -7.28 4.92
C PHE A 139 -2.57 -8.46 5.54
N SER A 140 -2.50 -8.57 6.87
CA SER A 140 -1.91 -9.74 7.56
C SER A 140 -2.60 -11.06 7.18
N ALA A 141 -3.87 -11.00 6.78
CA ALA A 141 -4.60 -12.15 6.28
C ALA A 141 -4.32 -12.49 4.80
N PHE A 142 -3.64 -11.60 4.06
CA PHE A 142 -3.41 -11.70 2.62
C PHE A 142 -1.93 -11.40 2.26
N PRO A 143 -0.99 -12.32 2.55
CA PRO A 143 0.45 -12.08 2.33
C PRO A 143 0.84 -11.68 0.90
N SER A 144 0.13 -12.18 -0.10
CA SER A 144 0.35 -11.78 -1.50
C SER A 144 -0.03 -10.34 -1.80
N LEU A 145 -1.11 -9.84 -1.18
CA LEU A 145 -1.49 -8.43 -1.28
C LEU A 145 -0.54 -7.55 -0.46
N MET A 146 -0.11 -8.00 0.72
CA MET A 146 0.89 -7.30 1.52
C MET A 146 2.18 -7.07 0.74
N ARG A 147 2.74 -8.11 0.10
CA ARG A 147 3.97 -7.98 -0.71
C ARG A 147 3.80 -6.99 -1.88
N ARG A 148 2.61 -6.93 -2.48
CA ARG A 148 2.30 -5.94 -3.53
C ARG A 148 2.21 -4.53 -2.95
N PHE A 149 1.63 -4.37 -1.78
CA PHE A 149 1.52 -3.09 -1.09
C PHE A 149 2.90 -2.55 -0.71
N ILE A 150 3.76 -3.39 -0.11
CA ILE A 150 5.16 -3.04 0.19
C ILE A 150 5.90 -2.60 -1.08
N LYS A 151 5.73 -3.33 -2.20
CA LYS A 151 6.36 -2.96 -3.46
C LYS A 151 5.92 -1.57 -3.95
N ALA A 152 4.62 -1.27 -3.87
CA ALA A 152 4.08 0.03 -4.26
C ALA A 152 4.56 1.14 -3.33
N ALA A 153 4.51 0.93 -2.02
CA ALA A 153 5.00 1.90 -1.03
C ALA A 153 6.49 2.21 -1.22
N ILE A 154 7.33 1.21 -1.50
CA ILE A 154 8.77 1.44 -1.75
C ILE A 154 9.01 2.21 -3.04
N LEU A 155 8.24 1.94 -4.09
CA LEU A 155 8.30 2.71 -5.33
C LEU A 155 7.96 4.17 -5.06
N PHE A 156 6.80 4.45 -4.46
CA PHE A 156 6.34 5.81 -4.18
C PHE A 156 7.20 6.53 -3.15
N TRP A 157 7.78 5.83 -2.17
CA TRP A 157 8.76 6.39 -1.26
C TRP A 157 9.99 6.89 -2.02
N ALA A 158 10.54 6.05 -2.91
CA ALA A 158 11.77 6.37 -3.62
C ALA A 158 11.59 7.39 -4.75
N THR A 159 10.47 7.34 -5.50
CA THR A 159 10.24 8.20 -6.68
C THR A 159 9.26 9.34 -6.44
N GLY A 160 8.49 9.31 -5.35
CA GLY A 160 7.53 10.35 -5.03
C GLY A 160 8.21 11.66 -4.62
N GLU A 161 7.41 12.72 -4.59
CA GLU A 161 7.82 14.03 -4.08
C GLU A 161 7.01 14.34 -2.80
N ASP A 162 7.65 15.05 -1.87
CA ASP A 162 7.07 15.61 -0.65
C ASP A 162 6.16 14.62 0.12
N GLY A 163 4.84 14.88 0.12
CA GLY A 163 3.85 14.16 0.91
C GLY A 163 3.65 12.71 0.47
N LEU A 164 3.88 12.39 -0.81
CA LEU A 164 3.75 11.02 -1.31
C LEU A 164 4.86 10.13 -0.77
N SER A 165 6.10 10.64 -0.77
CA SER A 165 7.24 9.91 -0.24
C SER A 165 7.17 9.72 1.26
N LEU A 166 6.77 10.76 2.00
CA LEU A 166 6.58 10.68 3.44
C LEU A 166 5.47 9.69 3.82
N SER A 167 4.31 9.79 3.16
CA SER A 167 3.18 8.89 3.45
C SER A 167 3.51 7.43 3.13
N SER A 168 4.26 7.21 2.06
CA SER A 168 4.76 5.88 1.68
C SER A 168 5.78 5.35 2.69
N PHE A 169 6.67 6.20 3.19
CA PHE A 169 7.61 5.81 4.25
C PHE A 169 6.90 5.35 5.52
N PHE A 170 5.86 6.09 5.95
CA PHE A 170 5.10 5.68 7.12
C PHE A 170 4.44 4.30 6.96
N ILE A 171 3.96 3.96 5.77
CA ILE A 171 3.46 2.60 5.51
C ILE A 171 4.58 1.56 5.65
N ILE A 172 5.77 1.83 5.09
CA ILE A 172 6.92 0.92 5.19
C ILE A 172 7.29 0.70 6.66
N ARG A 173 7.30 1.77 7.46
CA ARG A 173 7.59 1.72 8.89
C ARG A 173 6.53 0.95 9.67
N ASP A 174 5.25 1.20 9.45
CA ASP A 174 4.16 0.47 10.12
C ASP A 174 4.23 -1.02 9.77
N VAL A 175 4.48 -1.36 8.50
CA VAL A 175 4.67 -2.75 8.08
C VAL A 175 5.85 -3.39 8.80
N ALA A 176 6.96 -2.66 8.92
CA ALA A 176 8.18 -3.15 9.54
C ALA A 176 8.07 -3.31 11.07
N THR A 177 7.18 -2.54 11.71
CA THR A 177 7.02 -2.51 13.18
C THR A 177 5.87 -3.38 13.68
N GLU A 178 4.72 -3.35 12.99
CA GLU A 178 3.48 -3.98 13.47
C GLU A 178 3.27 -5.41 12.97
N LEU A 179 4.11 -5.89 12.04
CA LEU A 179 3.95 -7.20 11.40
C LEU A 179 5.16 -8.12 11.64
N SER A 180 5.14 -9.31 11.02
CA SER A 180 6.20 -10.31 11.20
C SER A 180 7.58 -9.82 10.77
N SER A 181 8.61 -10.38 11.40
CA SER A 181 10.03 -10.28 11.01
C SER A 181 10.27 -10.45 9.51
N ASP A 182 9.53 -11.35 8.84
CA ASP A 182 9.67 -11.59 7.40
C ASP A 182 9.39 -10.32 6.56
N TYR A 183 8.44 -9.48 7.01
CA TYR A 183 8.13 -8.23 6.32
C TYR A 183 9.17 -7.17 6.62
N LEU A 184 9.71 -7.13 7.85
CA LEU A 184 10.82 -6.24 8.19
C LEU A 184 12.03 -6.51 7.28
N GLU A 185 12.47 -7.77 7.14
CA GLU A 185 13.59 -8.10 6.23
C GLU A 185 13.30 -7.69 4.78
N THR A 186 12.06 -7.92 4.33
CA THR A 186 11.62 -7.53 2.99
C THR A 186 11.66 -6.00 2.80
N CYS A 187 11.21 -5.23 3.79
CA CYS A 187 11.22 -3.77 3.78
C CYS A 187 12.66 -3.24 3.75
N LEU A 188 13.52 -3.69 4.65
CA LEU A 188 14.94 -3.30 4.73
C LEU A 188 15.65 -3.54 3.40
N THR A 189 15.55 -4.77 2.87
CA THR A 189 16.24 -5.17 1.64
C THR A 189 15.78 -4.37 0.44
N LYS A 190 14.47 -4.14 0.30
CA LYS A 190 13.91 -3.42 -0.86
C LYS A 190 14.12 -1.91 -0.73
N ALA A 191 14.00 -1.33 0.45
CA ALA A 191 14.26 0.08 0.69
C ALA A 191 15.72 0.43 0.42
N TYR A 192 16.66 -0.38 0.91
CA TYR A 192 18.10 -0.20 0.65
C TYR A 192 18.43 -0.26 -0.84
N ARG A 193 17.89 -1.26 -1.56
CA ARG A 193 18.09 -1.38 -3.02
C ARG A 193 17.52 -0.19 -3.79
N ALA A 194 16.33 0.28 -3.41
CA ALA A 194 15.72 1.45 -4.03
C ALA A 194 16.52 2.72 -3.72
N PHE A 195 17.03 2.90 -2.49
CA PHE A 195 17.89 4.02 -2.15
C PHE A 195 19.16 4.06 -3.00
N ILE A 196 19.91 2.94 -3.07
CA ILE A 196 21.14 2.87 -3.89
C ILE A 196 20.85 3.21 -5.35
N SER A 197 19.76 2.68 -5.93
CA SER A 197 19.46 2.96 -7.34
C SER A 197 19.23 4.45 -7.62
N HIS A 198 18.76 5.22 -6.63
CA HIS A 198 18.57 6.66 -6.74
C HIS A 198 19.85 7.46 -6.46
N CYS A 199 20.81 6.89 -5.72
CA CYS A 199 22.13 7.49 -5.52
C CYS A 199 23.02 7.46 -6.77
N LYS A 200 22.72 6.63 -7.78
CA LYS A 200 23.51 6.53 -9.02
C LYS A 200 23.46 7.79 -9.89
N TYR A 201 22.38 8.57 -9.78
CA TYR A 201 22.12 9.75 -10.62
C TYR A 201 21.83 10.95 -9.73
N VAL A 202 22.88 11.53 -9.14
CA VAL A 202 22.76 12.70 -8.26
C VAL A 202 22.63 13.96 -9.10
N GLU A 203 21.40 14.39 -9.35
CA GLU A 203 21.11 15.74 -9.81
C GLU A 203 21.09 16.70 -8.61
N PRO A 204 21.66 17.92 -8.73
CA PRO A 204 21.68 18.90 -7.62
C PRO A 204 20.30 19.22 -7.05
N THR A 205 19.26 19.17 -7.90
CA THR A 205 17.86 19.41 -7.55
C THR A 205 17.26 18.32 -6.64
N LYS A 206 17.85 17.12 -6.61
CA LYS A 206 17.35 15.95 -5.88
C LYS A 206 18.04 15.73 -4.52
N PHE A 207 18.96 16.61 -4.12
CA PHE A 207 19.76 16.42 -2.90
C PHE A 207 18.88 16.30 -1.63
N LYS A 208 17.88 17.19 -1.46
CA LYS A 208 16.97 17.14 -0.31
C LYS A 208 16.17 15.84 -0.26
N HIS A 209 15.75 15.33 -1.42
CA HIS A 209 15.04 14.06 -1.51
C HIS A 209 15.95 12.88 -1.16
N LEU A 210 17.20 12.88 -1.65
CA LEU A 210 18.20 11.87 -1.29
C LEU A 210 18.52 11.88 0.21
N GLU A 211 18.62 13.05 0.83
CA GLU A 211 18.77 13.19 2.28
C GLU A 211 17.57 12.59 3.03
N PHE A 212 16.35 12.89 2.58
CA PHE A 212 15.13 12.27 3.12
C PHE A 212 15.15 10.73 3.01
N LEU A 213 15.53 10.18 1.85
CA LEU A 213 15.64 8.73 1.65
C LEU A 213 16.71 8.13 2.56
N SER A 214 17.85 8.81 2.73
CA SER A 214 18.92 8.36 3.62
C SER A 214 18.45 8.29 5.06
N ASN A 215 17.84 9.36 5.57
CA ASN A 215 17.28 9.43 6.92
C ASN A 215 16.19 8.37 7.14
N SER A 216 15.33 8.17 6.14
CA SER A 216 14.30 7.12 6.15
C SER A 216 14.90 5.72 6.28
N VAL A 217 15.99 5.42 5.55
CA VAL A 217 16.69 4.12 5.66
C VAL A 217 17.29 3.95 7.06
N VAL A 218 17.95 4.98 7.59
CA VAL A 218 18.53 4.94 8.94
C VAL A 218 17.45 4.66 9.98
N GLU A 219 16.32 5.38 9.92
CA GLU A 219 15.19 5.16 10.81
C GLU A 219 14.62 3.74 10.68
N LEU A 220 14.47 3.23 9.46
CA LEU A 220 13.96 1.88 9.23
C LEU A 220 14.87 0.79 9.81
N TYR A 221 16.19 0.92 9.63
CA TYR A 221 17.19 0.01 10.20
C TYR A 221 17.27 0.13 11.74
N SER A 222 16.86 1.26 12.30
CA SER A 222 16.79 1.48 13.75
C SER A 222 15.60 0.77 14.41
N VAL A 223 14.60 0.32 13.64
CA VAL A 223 13.44 -0.44 14.16
C VAL A 223 13.87 -1.71 14.91
N ASN A 224 14.89 -2.41 14.39
CA ASN A 224 15.49 -3.55 15.07
C ASN A 224 16.98 -3.60 14.74
N VAL A 225 17.79 -2.98 15.60
CA VAL A 225 19.24 -2.88 15.40
C VAL A 225 19.89 -4.27 15.37
N GLN A 226 19.43 -5.21 16.20
CA GLN A 226 20.00 -6.56 16.26
C GLN A 226 19.84 -7.32 14.94
N GLN A 227 18.63 -7.34 14.38
CA GLN A 227 18.36 -8.00 13.09
C GLN A 227 18.97 -7.25 11.91
N SER A 228 19.09 -5.93 12.00
CA SER A 228 19.60 -5.09 10.93
C SER A 228 21.13 -5.08 10.85
N TYR A 229 21.83 -5.29 11.98
CA TYR A 229 23.28 -5.20 12.09
C TYR A 229 24.02 -6.10 11.11
N GLU A 230 23.63 -7.38 11.00
CA GLU A 230 24.27 -8.33 10.08
C GLU A 230 24.17 -7.86 8.63
N LYS A 231 23.01 -7.32 8.23
CA LYS A 231 22.77 -6.82 6.87
C LYS A 231 23.63 -5.59 6.58
N VAL A 232 23.72 -4.66 7.53
CA VAL A 232 24.57 -3.46 7.41
C VAL A 232 26.04 -3.87 7.27
N LEU A 233 26.52 -4.81 8.09
CA LEU A 233 27.90 -5.30 7.99
C LEU A 233 28.21 -5.94 6.64
N ILE A 234 27.30 -6.75 6.09
CA ILE A 234 27.47 -7.36 4.77
C ILE A 234 27.55 -6.26 3.70
N ALA A 235 26.63 -5.29 3.73
CA ALA A 235 26.62 -4.17 2.80
C ALA A 235 27.91 -3.33 2.88
N LEU A 236 28.39 -3.02 4.10
CA LEU A 236 29.65 -2.31 4.31
C LEU A 236 30.86 -3.07 3.76
N LYS A 237 30.92 -4.38 3.99
CA LYS A 237 32.00 -5.23 3.44
C LYS A 237 31.98 -5.25 1.91
N GLN A 238 30.80 -5.33 1.30
CA GLN A 238 30.64 -5.26 -0.16
C GLN A 238 31.03 -3.90 -0.73
N LEU A 239 30.68 -2.80 -0.05
CA LEU A 239 31.09 -1.46 -0.46
C LEU A 239 32.61 -1.29 -0.34
N ALA A 240 33.21 -1.76 0.76
CA ALA A 240 34.65 -1.70 0.96
C ALA A 240 35.41 -2.50 -0.11
N SER A 241 34.95 -3.68 -0.49
CA SER A 241 35.58 -4.47 -1.56
C SER A 241 35.45 -3.79 -2.93
N LEU A 242 34.27 -3.22 -3.25
CA LEU A 242 34.08 -2.45 -4.49
C LEU A 242 35.00 -1.22 -4.56
N LEU A 243 35.13 -0.48 -3.46
CA LEU A 243 36.04 0.67 -3.36
C LEU A 243 37.51 0.25 -3.54
N GLN A 244 37.93 -0.84 -2.89
CA GLN A 244 39.29 -1.38 -3.03
C GLN A 244 39.59 -1.81 -4.47
N CYS A 245 38.64 -2.46 -5.15
CA CYS A 245 38.77 -2.79 -6.57
C CYS A 245 38.94 -1.52 -7.42
N ALA A 246 38.04 -0.55 -7.30
CA ALA A 246 38.10 0.67 -8.12
C ALA A 246 39.39 1.48 -7.91
N LEU A 247 39.89 1.56 -6.66
CA LEU A 247 41.16 2.22 -6.34
C LEU A 247 42.37 1.53 -6.99
N ARG A 248 42.34 0.20 -7.11
CA ARG A 248 43.41 -0.58 -7.74
C ARG A 248 43.39 -0.46 -9.27
N THR A 249 42.21 -0.44 -9.87
CA THR A 249 42.07 -0.56 -11.33
C THR A 249 42.12 0.80 -12.06
N LYS A 250 41.88 1.93 -11.38
CA LYS A 250 41.87 3.31 -11.94
C LYS A 250 41.06 3.48 -13.25
N LYS A 251 40.15 2.57 -13.59
CA LYS A 251 39.31 2.62 -14.79
C LYS A 251 37.95 3.25 -14.46
N LYS A 252 37.52 4.21 -15.29
CA LYS A 252 36.23 4.93 -15.16
C LYS A 252 35.01 3.98 -15.03
N ASP A 253 35.07 2.81 -15.65
CA ASP A 253 33.96 1.83 -15.65
C ASP A 253 33.79 1.09 -14.30
N GLU A 254 34.84 0.98 -13.49
CA GLU A 254 34.73 0.38 -12.14
C GLU A 254 34.30 1.40 -11.08
N LEU A 255 34.55 2.69 -11.30
CA LEU A 255 33.99 3.76 -10.48
C LEU A 255 32.46 3.81 -10.59
N GLN A 256 31.89 3.48 -11.75
CA GLN A 256 30.43 3.35 -11.92
C GLN A 256 29.80 2.16 -11.17
N ARG A 257 30.60 1.14 -10.80
CA ARG A 257 30.13 -0.03 -10.02
C ARG A 257 30.08 0.20 -8.51
N ILE A 258 30.71 1.27 -8.02
CA ILE A 258 30.64 1.69 -6.61
C ILE A 258 29.26 2.30 -6.27
N TYR A 259 28.57 2.84 -7.29
CA TYR A 259 27.24 3.42 -7.18
C TYR A 259 26.15 2.38 -7.48
#